data_AF-A0A958AHE5-F1
#
_entry.id   AF-A0A958AHE5-F1
#
_cell.length_a   1.000
_cell.length_b   1.000
_cell.length_c   1.000
_cell.angle_alpha   90.00
_cell.angle_beta   90.00
_cell.angle_gamma   90.00
#
_symmetry.space_group_name_H-M   'P 1'
#
loop_
_entity.id
_entity.type
_entity.pdbx_description
1 polymer ?
#
loop_
_entity_poly.entity_id
_entity_poly.type
_entity_poly.pdbx_seq_one_letter_code
_entity_poly.pdbx_strand_id
1 'polypeptide(L)'
;MSVSQIEIQLIAAVVATACALPGVFLVLRQMAMMSDAISHTVLLGIVLMFFVVQSLDSPLLIFGAAVMGVITVSLTELLNRTRLVKHDAAIALVFPALFSIAVILISRFARG
;
A
#
# COMPACT_ATOMS: atom_id res chain seq x y z
N MET A 1 -13.34 19.86 -28.08
CA MET A 1 -12.68 19.13 -26.96
C MET A 1 -12.04 20.17 -26.09
N SER A 2 -12.38 20.25 -24.79
CA SER A 2 -11.73 21.20 -23.88
C SER A 2 -10.27 20.77 -23.65
N VAL A 3 -9.36 21.72 -23.48
CA VAL A 3 -7.92 21.45 -23.22
C VAL A 3 -7.75 20.50 -22.04
N SER A 4 -8.58 20.65 -21.00
CA SER A 4 -8.63 19.76 -19.83
C SER A 4 -8.96 18.29 -20.15
N GLN A 5 -9.83 18.02 -21.14
CA GLN A 5 -10.13 16.63 -21.53
C GLN A 5 -8.92 15.95 -22.20
N ILE A 6 -8.17 16.72 -22.99
CA ILE A 6 -6.96 16.22 -23.66
C ILE A 6 -5.88 15.91 -22.62
N GLU A 7 -5.69 16.79 -21.62
CA GLU A 7 -4.75 16.57 -20.52
C GLU A 7 -5.08 15.29 -19.73
N ILE A 8 -6.36 15.09 -19.35
CA ILE A 8 -6.78 13.90 -18.61
C ILE A 8 -6.54 12.63 -19.42
N GLN A 9 -6.87 12.63 -20.72
CA GLN A 9 -6.64 11.48 -21.60
C GLN A 9 -5.14 11.14 -21.74
N LEU A 10 -4.29 12.16 -21.84
CA LEU A 10 -2.85 11.98 -21.99
C LEU A 10 -2.22 11.43 -20.71
N ILE A 11 -2.60 11.97 -19.54
CA ILE A 11 -2.19 11.44 -18.24
C ILE A 11 -2.68 9.99 -18.07
N ALA A 12 -3.95 9.70 -18.39
CA ALA A 12 -4.50 8.36 -18.29
C ALA A 12 -3.76 7.35 -19.18
N ALA A 13 -3.41 7.72 -20.42
CA ALA A 13 -2.65 6.87 -21.33
C ALA A 13 -1.23 6.57 -20.80
N VAL A 14 -0.54 7.60 -20.29
CA VAL A 14 0.81 7.44 -19.71
C VAL A 14 0.76 6.58 -18.43
N VAL A 15 -0.22 6.81 -17.55
CA VAL A 15 -0.38 6.00 -16.32
C VAL A 15 -0.76 4.56 -16.67
N ALA A 16 -1.67 4.33 -17.62
CA ALA A 16 -2.07 2.99 -18.03
C ALA A 16 -0.89 2.18 -18.60
N THR A 17 -0.06 2.80 -19.44
CA THR A 17 1.14 2.15 -19.99
C THR A 17 2.18 1.86 -18.91
N ALA A 18 2.38 2.79 -17.97
CA ALA A 18 3.27 2.59 -16.83
C ALA A 18 2.81 1.48 -15.88
N CYS A 19 1.50 1.34 -15.65
CA CYS A 19 0.93 0.31 -14.77
C CYS A 19 0.80 -1.07 -15.42
N ALA A 20 0.71 -1.14 -16.76
CA ALA A 20 0.56 -2.41 -17.49
C ALA A 20 1.79 -3.33 -17.32
N LEU A 21 3.00 -2.77 -17.36
CA LEU A 21 4.26 -3.50 -17.17
C LEU A 21 4.36 -4.23 -15.82
N PRO A 22 4.28 -3.53 -14.67
CA PRO A 22 4.32 -4.18 -13.37
C PRO A 22 3.07 -5.05 -13.13
N GLY A 23 1.90 -4.67 -13.66
CA GLY A 23 0.67 -5.46 -13.54
C GLY A 23 0.79 -6.85 -14.13
N VAL A 24 1.27 -6.97 -15.37
CA VAL A 24 1.47 -8.28 -16.03
C VAL A 24 2.52 -9.12 -15.29
N PHE A 25 3.62 -8.50 -14.84
CA PHE A 25 4.65 -9.20 -14.07
C PHE A 25 4.15 -9.73 -12.72
N LEU A 26 3.35 -8.93 -12.00
CA LEU A 26 2.75 -9.32 -10.73
C LEU A 26 1.76 -10.48 -10.90
N VAL A 27 0.97 -10.49 -11.97
CA VAL A 27 0.03 -11.57 -12.29
C VAL A 27 0.78 -12.87 -12.61
N LEU A 28 1.80 -12.82 -13.49
CA LEU A 28 2.60 -14.00 -13.85
C LEU A 28 3.33 -14.61 -12.65
N ARG A 29 3.72 -13.79 -11.67
CA ARG A 29 4.40 -14.23 -10.45
C ARG A 29 3.44 -14.70 -9.34
N GLN A 30 2.14 -14.76 -9.60
CA GLN A 30 1.09 -15.06 -8.61
C GLN A 30 1.07 -14.07 -7.41
N MET A 31 1.69 -12.90 -7.56
CA MET A 31 1.73 -11.86 -6.51
C MET A 31 0.69 -10.77 -6.76
N ALA A 32 -0.37 -11.04 -7.51
CA ALA A 32 -1.41 -10.05 -7.80
C ALA A 32 -2.06 -9.49 -6.51
N MET A 33 -2.20 -10.32 -5.47
CA MET A 33 -2.72 -9.93 -4.16
C MET A 33 -1.78 -9.05 -3.33
N MET A 34 -0.47 -9.00 -3.65
CA MET A 34 0.47 -8.11 -2.95
C MET A 34 0.14 -6.64 -3.19
N SER A 35 -0.24 -6.27 -4.42
CA SER A 35 -0.53 -4.87 -4.76
C SER A 35 -1.69 -4.32 -3.92
N ASP A 36 -2.71 -5.15 -3.69
CA ASP A 36 -3.86 -4.79 -2.87
C ASP A 36 -3.48 -4.70 -1.38
N ALA A 37 -2.71 -5.67 -0.87
CA ALA A 37 -2.19 -5.67 0.50
C ALA A 37 -1.31 -4.43 0.81
N ILE A 38 -0.45 -4.02 -0.12
CA ILE A 38 0.39 -2.83 0.03
C ILE A 38 -0.49 -1.59 0.16
N SER A 39 -1.50 -1.43 -0.72
CA SER A 39 -2.38 -0.25 -0.72
C SER A 39 -3.10 -0.05 0.62
N HIS A 40 -3.56 -1.14 1.24
CA HIS A 40 -4.26 -1.06 2.53
C HIS A 40 -3.32 -0.87 3.74
N THR A 41 -2.10 -1.40 3.68
CA THR A 41 -1.12 -1.27 4.77
C THR A 41 -0.38 0.06 4.71
N VAL A 42 -0.29 0.70 3.55
CA VAL A 42 0.23 2.07 3.41
C VAL A 42 -0.61 3.07 4.20
N LEU A 43 -1.94 2.89 4.28
CA LEU A 43 -2.81 3.74 5.09
C LEU A 43 -2.38 3.78 6.56
N LEU A 44 -1.98 2.64 7.14
CA LEU A 44 -1.43 2.57 8.49
C LEU A 44 -0.18 3.46 8.65
N GLY A 45 0.73 3.40 7.68
CA GLY A 45 1.96 4.19 7.67
C GLY A 45 1.71 5.68 7.62
N ILE A 46 0.75 6.10 6.79
CA ILE A 46 0.32 7.50 6.68
C ILE A 46 -0.27 7.98 8.02
N VAL A 47 -1.14 7.18 8.65
CA VAL A 47 -1.77 7.53 9.93
C VAL A 47 -0.74 7.62 11.06
N LEU A 48 0.18 6.66 11.16
CA LEU A 48 1.25 6.70 12.15
C LEU A 48 2.11 7.97 12.01
N MET A 49 2.43 8.33 10.77
CA MET A 49 3.25 9.51 10.52
C MET A 49 2.50 10.82 10.72
N PHE A 50 1.20 10.83 10.42
CA PHE A 50 0.32 11.95 10.71
C PHE A 50 0.30 12.27 12.22
N PHE A 51 0.30 11.25 13.09
CA PHE A 51 0.38 11.46 14.55
C PHE A 51 1.67 12.15 15.00
N VAL A 52 2.79 11.88 14.34
CA VAL A 52 4.10 12.46 14.71
C VAL A 52 4.24 13.88 14.17
N VAL A 53 3.74 14.14 12.97
CA VAL A 53 4.04 15.38 12.22
C VAL A 53 2.93 16.43 12.36
N GLN A 54 1.68 16.03 12.69
CA GLN A 54 0.51 16.91 12.90
C GLN A 54 0.25 17.93 11.76
N SER A 55 0.87 17.77 10.60
CA SER A 55 0.78 18.66 9.45
C SER A 55 0.71 17.86 8.15
N LEU A 56 -0.33 18.10 7.36
CA LEU A 56 -0.62 17.37 6.12
C LEU A 56 0.32 17.72 4.95
N ASP A 57 0.98 18.88 5.01
CA ASP A 57 1.85 19.38 3.94
C ASP A 57 3.29 18.85 4.01
N SER A 58 3.63 18.07 5.02
CA SER A 58 5.01 17.60 5.17
C SER A 58 5.27 16.36 4.30
N PRO A 59 6.34 16.34 3.48
CA PRO A 59 6.77 15.17 2.71
C PRO A 59 7.11 13.95 3.58
N LEU A 60 7.19 14.14 4.90
CA LEU A 60 7.33 13.07 5.88
C LEU A 60 6.18 12.03 5.82
N LEU A 61 4.95 12.40 5.43
CA LEU A 61 3.85 11.43 5.27
C LEU A 61 4.18 10.34 4.24
N ILE A 62 4.84 10.72 3.14
CA ILE A 62 5.31 9.80 2.10
C ILE A 62 6.39 8.87 2.67
N PHE A 63 7.24 9.38 3.57
CA PHE A 63 8.24 8.57 4.25
C PHE A 63 7.58 7.50 5.14
N GLY A 64 6.55 7.86 5.91
CA GLY A 64 5.77 6.91 6.71
C GLY A 64 5.08 5.84 5.87
N ALA A 65 4.50 6.23 4.73
CA ALA A 65 3.94 5.30 3.76
C ALA A 65 4.99 4.32 3.21
N ALA A 66 6.17 4.83 2.83
CA ALA A 66 7.26 4.02 2.28
C ALA A 66 7.81 3.02 3.31
N VAL A 67 8.06 3.47 4.55
CA VAL A 67 8.54 2.62 5.64
C VAL A 67 7.53 1.49 5.91
N MET A 68 6.24 1.82 5.97
CA MET A 68 5.23 0.80 6.25
C MET A 68 5.04 -0.20 5.11
N GLY A 69 5.16 0.26 3.86
CA GLY A 69 5.22 -0.65 2.70
C GLY A 69 6.39 -1.64 2.77
N VAL A 70 7.59 -1.18 3.14
CA VAL A 70 8.76 -2.04 3.33
C VAL A 70 8.54 -3.04 4.47
N ILE A 71 7.94 -2.59 5.58
CA ILE A 71 7.60 -3.46 6.72
C ILE A 71 6.63 -4.56 6.28
N THR A 72 5.56 -4.23 5.54
CA THR A 72 4.59 -5.21 5.03
C THR A 72 5.26 -6.28 4.18
N VAL A 73 6.12 -5.88 3.24
CA VAL A 73 6.85 -6.83 2.39
C VAL A 73 7.80 -7.69 3.22
N SER A 74 8.54 -7.10 4.15
CA SER A 74 9.47 -7.84 5.01
C SER A 74 8.76 -8.85 5.91
N LEU A 75 7.60 -8.49 6.47
CA LEU A 75 6.80 -9.39 7.32
C LEU A 75 6.24 -10.56 6.52
N THR A 76 5.75 -10.27 5.31
CA THR A 76 5.24 -11.27 4.39
C THR A 76 6.34 -12.23 3.94
N GLU A 77 7.52 -11.71 3.61
CA GLU A 77 8.68 -12.51 3.20
C GLU A 77 9.21 -13.37 4.36
N LEU A 78 9.23 -12.84 5.59
CA LEU A 78 9.61 -13.59 6.79
C LEU A 78 8.66 -14.76 7.04
N LEU A 79 7.35 -14.52 6.94
CA LEU A 79 6.34 -15.56 7.10
C LEU A 79 6.44 -16.61 5.98
N ASN A 80 6.68 -16.17 4.74
CA ASN A 80 6.94 -17.06 3.61
C ASN A 80 8.19 -17.93 3.81
N ARG A 81 9.27 -17.37 4.40
CA ARG A 81 10.51 -18.12 4.71
C ARG A 81 10.32 -19.26 5.70
N THR A 82 9.31 -19.20 6.56
CA THR A 82 9.01 -20.31 7.48
C THR A 82 8.58 -21.59 6.75
N ARG A 83 8.25 -21.52 5.44
CA ARG A 83 7.72 -22.63 4.61
C ARG A 83 6.47 -23.35 5.16
N LEU A 84 5.90 -22.85 6.25
CA LEU A 84 4.69 -23.40 6.87
C LEU A 84 3.41 -22.94 6.14
N VAL A 85 3.51 -21.86 5.35
CA VAL A 85 2.38 -21.22 4.68
C VAL A 85 2.75 -20.86 3.24
N LYS A 86 1.78 -21.00 2.32
CA LYS A 86 1.94 -20.56 0.91
C LYS A 86 2.13 -19.04 0.85
N HIS A 87 2.83 -18.56 -0.17
CA HIS A 87 3.07 -17.13 -0.38
C HIS A 87 1.77 -16.30 -0.32
N ASP A 88 0.74 -16.76 -1.02
CA ASP A 88 -0.59 -16.11 -1.04
C ASP A 88 -1.27 -16.10 0.33
N ALA A 89 -1.08 -17.16 1.12
CA ALA A 89 -1.64 -17.28 2.46
C ALA A 89 -0.91 -16.37 3.46
N ALA A 90 0.41 -16.19 3.30
CA ALA A 90 1.18 -15.25 4.10
C ALA A 90 0.72 -13.80 3.85
N ILE A 91 0.52 -13.42 2.58
CA ILE A 91 -0.02 -12.10 2.19
C ILE A 91 -1.41 -11.90 2.80
N ALA A 92 -2.30 -12.88 2.63
CA ALA A 92 -3.66 -12.83 3.14
C ALA A 92 -3.76 -12.78 4.68
N LEU A 93 -2.72 -13.18 5.40
CA LEU A 93 -2.68 -13.13 6.86
C LEU A 93 -2.08 -11.81 7.38
N VAL A 94 -1.02 -11.31 6.73
CA VAL A 94 -0.35 -10.06 7.10
C VAL A 94 -1.22 -8.84 6.80
N PHE A 95 -1.92 -8.82 5.65
CA PHE A 95 -2.77 -7.70 5.24
C PHE A 95 -3.86 -7.36 6.27
N PRO A 96 -4.77 -8.27 6.67
CA PRO A 96 -5.85 -7.96 7.60
C PRO A 96 -5.32 -7.64 9.00
N ALA A 97 -4.19 -8.24 9.41
CA ALA A 97 -3.57 -7.95 10.70
C ALA A 97 -3.10 -6.48 10.77
N LEU A 98 -2.32 -6.04 9.78
CA LEU A 98 -1.84 -4.66 9.69
C LEU A 98 -3.00 -3.67 9.47
N PHE A 99 -3.96 -4.01 8.62
CA PHE A 99 -5.13 -3.18 8.36
C PHE A 99 -6.00 -3.00 9.63
N SER A 100 -6.22 -4.07 10.40
CA SER A 100 -6.97 -4.01 11.66
C SER A 100 -6.27 -3.12 12.69
N ILE A 101 -4.94 -3.22 12.80
CA ILE A 101 -4.14 -2.32 13.65
C ILE A 101 -4.34 -0.86 13.24
N ALA A 102 -4.35 -0.57 11.94
CA ALA A 102 -4.60 0.77 11.41
C ALA A 102 -5.96 1.31 11.86
N VAL A 103 -7.02 0.54 11.62
CA VAL A 103 -8.39 0.94 11.96
C VAL A 103 -8.55 1.11 13.47
N ILE A 104 -7.96 0.24 14.29
CA ILE A 104 -7.98 0.37 15.76
C ILE A 104 -7.30 1.67 16.19
N LEU A 105 -6.13 1.98 15.62
CA LEU A 105 -5.38 3.18 15.96
C LEU A 105 -6.15 4.45 15.58
N ILE A 106 -6.71 4.49 14.37
CA ILE A 106 -7.59 5.58 13.91
C ILE A 106 -8.80 5.71 14.83
N SER A 107 -9.49 4.61 15.14
CA SER A 107 -10.70 4.62 15.95
C SER A 107 -10.45 5.12 17.39
N ARG A 108 -9.29 4.80 17.97
CA ARG A 108 -8.91 5.24 19.32
C ARG A 108 -8.49 6.70 19.38
N PHE A 109 -7.76 7.19 18.37
CA PHE A 109 -7.22 8.55 18.39
C PHE A 109 -8.09 9.58 17.67
N ALA A 110 -8.83 9.22 16.62
CA ALA A 110 -9.73 10.14 15.90
C ALA A 110 -11.03 10.43 16.65
N ARG A 111 -11.26 9.77 17.79
CA ARG A 111 -12.37 10.07 18.73
C ARG A 111 -11.99 11.03 19.86
N GLY A 112 -10.77 11.58 19.87
CA GLY A 112 -10.34 12.64 20.79
C GLY A 112 -10.25 13.98 20.08
#